data_AF-D8SSE6-F1
#
_entry.id   AF-D8SSE6-F1
#
_cell.length_a   1.000
_cell.length_b   1.000
_cell.length_c   1.000
_cell.angle_alpha   90.00
_cell.angle_beta   90.00
_cell.angle_gamma   90.00
#
_symmetry.space_group_name_H-M   'P 1'
#
loop_
_entity.id
_entity.type
_entity.pdbx_description
1 polymer ?
#
loop_
_entity_poly.entity_id
_entity_poly.type
_entity_poly.pdbx_seq_one_letter_code
_entity_poly.pdbx_strand_id
1 'polypeptide(L)'
;GCYNLHCEGFVQTSNKYILGGSFSSVSTPDSTQYEKTLHVFQDDSSKNWWLQIDGESIGYWPASLFQSLQNGAETLEAGGEVCYDKESGVRHTKTGMGSGEFPSQGYLKAAYQRRI
;
A
#
# COMPACT_ATOMS: atom_id res chain seq x y z
N GLY A 1 14.64 -2.79 3.00
CA GLY A 1 13.22 -3.20 2.87
C GLY A 1 13.12 -4.33 1.85
N CYS A 2 11.99 -5.03 1.82
CA CYS A 2 11.71 -6.13 0.88
C CYS A 2 10.24 -6.06 0.45
N TYR A 3 9.91 -6.61 -0.73
CA TYR A 3 8.55 -6.59 -1.24
C TYR A 3 7.76 -7.84 -0.80
N ASN A 4 6.50 -7.63 -0.43
CA ASN A 4 5.55 -8.69 -0.08
C ASN A 4 6.12 -9.65 0.98
N LEU A 5 6.04 -10.96 0.74
CA LEU A 5 6.58 -12.01 1.62
C LEU A 5 7.88 -12.62 1.09
N HIS A 6 8.62 -11.93 0.20
CA HIS A 6 9.90 -12.43 -0.32
C HIS A 6 11.00 -12.50 0.75
N CYS A 7 10.81 -11.80 1.86
CA CYS A 7 11.69 -11.82 3.01
C CYS A 7 10.85 -11.93 4.28
N GLU A 8 11.47 -12.39 5.35
CA GLU A 8 10.86 -12.35 6.67
C GLU A 8 10.65 -10.90 7.12
N GLY A 9 9.57 -10.68 7.88
CA GLY A 9 9.32 -9.39 8.54
C GLY A 9 7.85 -8.99 8.60
N PHE A 10 7.01 -9.50 7.69
CA PHE A 10 5.57 -9.37 7.80
C PHE A 10 4.93 -10.73 8.07
N VAL A 11 4.10 -10.81 9.10
CA VAL A 11 3.33 -11.99 9.44
C VAL A 11 1.90 -11.78 8.96
N GLN A 12 1.56 -12.39 7.83
CA GLN A 12 0.21 -12.35 7.30
C GLN A 12 -0.71 -13.28 8.12
N THR A 13 -1.84 -12.75 8.60
CA THR A 13 -2.80 -13.48 9.43
C THR A 13 -4.12 -13.73 8.71
N SER A 14 -4.52 -12.85 7.78
CA SER A 14 -5.73 -13.02 6.97
C SER A 14 -5.37 -13.44 5.55
N ASN A 15 -6.13 -14.36 4.98
CA ASN A 15 -6.00 -14.81 3.58
C ASN A 15 -6.99 -14.13 2.63
N LYS A 16 -7.76 -13.14 3.12
CA LYS A 16 -8.75 -12.40 2.32
C LYS A 16 -8.11 -11.53 1.24
N TYR A 17 -6.87 -11.09 1.48
CA TYR A 17 -6.06 -10.33 0.54
C TYR A 17 -4.74 -11.04 0.31
N ILE A 18 -4.25 -11.03 -0.93
CA ILE A 18 -2.96 -11.59 -1.31
C ILE A 18 -1.97 -10.43 -1.46
N LEU A 19 -0.88 -10.45 -0.70
CA LEU A 19 0.19 -9.46 -0.85
C LEU A 19 0.88 -9.63 -2.21
N GLY A 20 1.07 -8.53 -2.92
CA GLY A 20 1.56 -8.53 -4.31
C GLY A 20 0.50 -8.94 -5.35
N GLY A 21 -0.72 -9.25 -4.93
CA GLY A 21 -1.84 -9.49 -5.83
C GLY A 21 -2.44 -8.21 -6.40
N SER A 22 -3.18 -8.34 -7.51
CA SER A 22 -3.97 -7.25 -8.07
C SER A 22 -5.29 -7.08 -7.34
N PHE A 23 -5.81 -5.85 -7.26
CA PHE A 23 -7.20 -5.63 -6.85
C PHE A 23 -8.17 -6.23 -7.86
N SER A 24 -9.25 -6.83 -7.37
CA SER A 24 -10.32 -7.39 -8.21
C SER A 24 -11.17 -6.33 -8.90
N SER A 25 -11.21 -5.11 -8.34
CA SER A 25 -11.92 -3.96 -8.88
C SER A 25 -10.94 -2.82 -9.11
N VAL A 26 -10.99 -2.21 -10.28
CA VAL A 26 -10.10 -1.13 -10.71
C VAL A 26 -10.96 0.01 -11.25
N SER A 27 -10.58 1.25 -10.93
CA SER A 27 -11.35 2.43 -11.32
C SER A 27 -11.34 2.65 -12.84
N THR A 28 -12.47 3.13 -13.37
CA THR A 28 -12.63 3.48 -14.78
C THR A 28 -12.82 5.00 -14.88
N PRO A 29 -11.99 5.70 -15.69
CA PRO A 29 -12.14 7.14 -15.91
C PRO A 29 -13.56 7.52 -16.30
N ASP A 30 -14.06 8.62 -15.75
CA ASP A 30 -15.40 9.17 -16.01
C ASP A 30 -16.57 8.21 -15.66
N SER A 31 -16.32 7.19 -14.83
CA SER A 31 -17.31 6.17 -14.48
C SER A 31 -17.24 5.81 -13.00
N THR A 32 -16.82 4.59 -12.66
CA THR A 32 -16.76 4.10 -11.28
C THR A 32 -15.36 4.30 -10.73
N GLN A 33 -15.25 4.98 -9.59
CA GLN A 33 -14.02 5.09 -8.84
C GLN A 33 -14.12 4.26 -7.56
N TYR A 34 -13.19 3.33 -7.40
CA TYR A 34 -13.07 2.50 -6.20
C TYR A 34 -12.08 3.13 -5.23
N GLU A 35 -12.38 3.00 -3.94
CA GLU A 35 -11.52 3.40 -2.84
C GLU A 35 -11.23 2.19 -1.95
N LYS A 36 -10.07 2.23 -1.29
CA LYS A 36 -9.68 1.29 -0.25
C LYS A 36 -9.18 2.08 0.95
N THR A 37 -9.60 1.67 2.13
CA THR A 37 -9.10 2.26 3.38
C THR A 37 -7.90 1.47 3.84
N LEU A 38 -6.74 2.13 3.91
CA LEU A 38 -5.52 1.57 4.49
C LEU A 38 -5.33 2.16 5.88
N HIS A 39 -5.07 1.30 6.85
CA HIS A 39 -4.81 1.71 8.22
C HIS A 39 -3.57 0.99 8.74
N VAL A 40 -2.58 1.76 9.16
CA VAL A 40 -1.36 1.26 9.80
C VAL A 40 -1.33 1.82 11.21
N PHE A 41 -1.26 0.94 12.20
CA PHE A 41 -1.28 1.33 13.60
C PHE A 41 -0.39 0.41 14.44
N GLN A 42 0.13 0.94 15.55
CA GLN A 42 0.85 0.14 16.52
C GLN A 42 -0.14 -0.41 17.55
N ASP A 43 -0.10 -1.71 17.80
CA ASP A 43 -0.84 -2.32 18.89
C ASP A 43 -0.18 -1.98 20.23
N ASP A 44 -0.97 -1.50 21.19
CA ASP A 44 -0.44 -1.02 22.46
C ASP A 44 0.16 -2.13 23.34
N SER A 45 -0.34 -3.35 23.20
CA SER A 45 0.05 -4.48 24.05
C SER A 45 1.32 -5.17 23.55
N SER A 46 1.32 -5.57 22.27
CA SER A 46 2.45 -6.28 21.64
C SER A 46 3.50 -5.35 21.04
N LYS A 47 3.16 -4.07 20.83
CA LYS A 47 3.96 -3.08 20.09
C LYS A 47 4.20 -3.44 18.61
N ASN A 48 3.52 -4.47 18.11
CA ASN A 48 3.53 -4.83 16.70
C ASN A 48 2.81 -3.78 15.86
N TRP A 49 3.31 -3.55 14.66
CA TRP A 49 2.68 -2.65 13.69
C TRP A 49 1.73 -3.45 12.81
N TRP A 50 0.45 -3.12 12.83
CA TRP A 50 -0.59 -3.81 12.07
C TRP A 50 -0.91 -3.09 10.78
N LEU A 51 -1.20 -3.87 9.73
CA LEU A 51 -1.80 -3.41 8.48
C LEU A 51 -3.25 -3.87 8.40
N GLN A 52 -4.15 -2.91 8.19
CA GLN A 52 -5.56 -3.13 7.92
C GLN A 52 -5.97 -2.61 6.55
N ILE A 53 -6.83 -3.37 5.86
CA ILE A 53 -7.46 -2.97 4.60
C ILE A 53 -8.97 -3.11 4.75
N ASP A 54 -9.71 -2.01 4.59
CA ASP A 54 -11.18 -1.96 4.76
C ASP A 54 -11.64 -2.58 6.09
N GLY A 55 -10.87 -2.34 7.17
CA GLY A 55 -11.12 -2.89 8.51
C GLY A 55 -10.68 -4.34 8.71
N GLU A 56 -10.20 -5.04 7.68
CA GLU A 56 -9.65 -6.39 7.80
C GLU A 56 -8.18 -6.32 8.25
N SER A 57 -7.83 -6.93 9.37
CA SER A 57 -6.43 -7.09 9.82
C SER A 57 -5.70 -8.09 8.93
N ILE A 58 -4.89 -7.58 8.01
CA ILE A 58 -4.15 -8.40 7.04
C ILE A 58 -3.00 -9.15 7.71
N GLY A 59 -2.32 -8.47 8.63
CA GLY A 59 -1.16 -9.00 9.33
C GLY A 59 -0.38 -7.89 10.03
N TYR A 60 0.80 -8.23 10.51
CA TYR A 60 1.63 -7.30 11.28
C TYR A 60 3.13 -7.45 11.03
N TRP A 61 3.86 -6.37 11.27
CA TRP A 61 5.30 -6.34 11.45
C TRP A 61 5.64 -6.45 12.94
N PRO A 62 6.47 -7.42 13.36
CA PRO A 62 6.91 -7.54 14.74
C PRO A 62 7.61 -6.28 15.26
N ALA A 63 7.35 -5.92 16.53
CA ALA A 63 7.97 -4.77 17.19
C ALA A 63 9.51 -4.79 17.14
N SER A 64 10.10 -5.98 17.17
CA SER A 64 11.55 -6.20 17.15
C SER A 64 12.23 -5.68 15.88
N LEU A 65 11.49 -5.46 14.80
CA LEU A 65 12.02 -4.91 13.55
C LEU A 65 12.33 -3.40 13.65
N PHE A 66 11.73 -2.70 14.61
CA PHE A 66 11.81 -1.24 14.68
C PHE A 66 12.35 -0.77 16.03
N GLN A 67 13.51 -0.14 16.02
CA GLN A 67 14.08 0.49 17.22
C GLN A 67 13.60 1.94 17.38
N SER A 68 13.48 2.68 16.29
CA SER A 68 13.05 4.09 16.30
C SER A 68 11.53 4.28 16.40
N LEU A 69 10.74 3.25 16.06
CA LEU A 69 9.27 3.30 16.05
C LEU A 69 8.64 2.52 17.22
N GLN A 70 9.40 2.30 18.31
CA GLN A 70 8.92 1.52 19.46
C GLN A 70 7.76 2.20 20.20
N ASN A 71 7.73 3.54 20.18
CA ASN A 71 6.74 4.37 20.87
C ASN A 71 5.79 5.06 19.89
N GLY A 72 5.57 4.45 18.72
CA GLY A 72 4.74 5.01 17.65
C GLY A 72 5.55 5.76 16.59
N ALA A 73 4.82 6.43 15.70
CA ALA A 73 5.34 7.20 14.59
C ALA A 73 4.70 8.59 14.59
N GLU A 74 5.47 9.61 14.25
CA GLU A 74 4.97 10.98 14.11
C GLU A 74 4.38 11.24 12.71
N THR A 75 4.97 10.61 11.69
CA THR A 75 4.59 10.79 10.29
C THR A 75 4.36 9.43 9.63
N LEU A 76 3.32 9.36 8.79
CA LEU A 76 3.04 8.24 7.91
C LEU A 76 3.01 8.76 6.48
N GLU A 77 3.79 8.13 5.61
CA GLU A 77 3.81 8.42 4.18
C GLU A 77 3.32 7.19 3.41
N ALA A 78 2.54 7.43 2.36
CA ALA A 78 2.05 6.40 1.47
C ALA A 78 2.23 6.86 0.03
N GLY A 79 2.46 5.92 -0.88
CA GLY A 79 2.75 6.24 -2.27
C GLY A 79 2.74 5.01 -3.16
N GLY A 80 3.07 5.22 -4.43
CA GLY A 80 3.35 4.16 -5.39
C GLY A 80 4.76 4.32 -5.93
N GLU A 81 5.30 3.23 -6.48
CA GLU A 81 6.58 3.21 -7.18
C GLU A 81 6.40 2.48 -8.52
N VAL A 82 7.06 2.97 -9.57
CA VAL A 82 7.22 2.24 -10.83
C VAL A 82 8.70 1.97 -11.04
N CYS A 83 9.06 0.70 -11.08
CA CYS A 83 10.43 0.27 -11.30
C CYS A 83 10.70 0.05 -12.80
N TYR A 84 11.87 0.47 -13.25
CA TYR A 84 12.38 0.18 -14.59
C TYR A 84 13.74 -0.51 -14.46
N ASP A 85 13.85 -1.71 -15.02
CA ASP A 85 15.11 -2.42 -15.13
C ASP A 85 15.84 -2.00 -16.41
N LYS A 86 16.91 -1.21 -16.24
CA LYS A 86 17.78 -0.75 -17.33
C LYS A 86 18.58 -1.87 -17.98
N GLU A 87 18.92 -2.93 -17.24
CA GLU A 87 19.85 -3.97 -17.71
C GLU A 87 19.17 -4.99 -18.63
N SER A 88 17.88 -5.28 -18.42
CA SER A 88 17.12 -6.18 -19.29
C SER A 88 16.78 -5.61 -20.67
N GLY A 89 17.05 -4.33 -20.92
CA GLY A 89 16.78 -3.66 -22.21
C GLY A 89 15.28 -3.56 -22.57
N VAL A 90 14.40 -3.95 -21.65
CA VAL A 90 12.95 -3.85 -21.83
C VAL A 90 12.58 -2.37 -21.83
N ARG A 91 11.95 -1.87 -22.90
CA ARG A 91 11.45 -0.49 -22.93
C ARG A 91 10.57 -0.25 -21.70
N HIS A 92 10.61 0.96 -21.11
CA HIS A 92 9.69 1.35 -20.04
C HIS A 92 8.32 0.74 -20.30
N THR A 93 7.83 -0.04 -19.35
CA THR A 93 6.46 -0.52 -19.42
C THR A 93 5.57 0.72 -19.53
N LYS A 94 4.44 0.62 -20.24
CA LYS A 94 3.41 1.69 -20.22
C LYS A 94 2.74 1.82 -18.83
N THR A 95 3.39 1.36 -17.76
CA THR A 95 2.85 1.33 -16.41
C THR A 95 2.80 2.76 -15.90
N GLY A 96 1.61 3.34 -15.88
CA GLY A 96 1.34 4.58 -15.16
C GLY A 96 1.22 4.31 -13.67
N MET A 97 1.62 5.28 -12.85
CA MET A 97 1.19 5.35 -11.45
C MET A 97 -0.14 6.08 -11.36
N GLY A 98 -1.07 5.56 -10.55
CA GLY A 98 -2.40 6.14 -10.44
C GLY A 98 -3.16 6.05 -11.76
N SER A 99 -3.87 7.12 -12.12
CA SER A 99 -4.68 7.19 -13.35
C SER A 99 -3.98 7.85 -14.53
N GLY A 100 -2.80 8.46 -14.33
CA GLY A 100 -2.13 9.30 -15.35
C GLY A 100 -2.73 10.69 -15.54
N GLU A 101 -3.82 11.01 -14.86
CA GLU A 101 -4.47 12.32 -14.90
C GLU A 101 -3.89 13.30 -13.87
N PHE A 102 -3.93 14.60 -14.18
CA PHE A 102 -3.52 15.63 -13.22
C PHE A 102 -4.48 15.69 -12.02
N PRO A 103 -4.00 16.02 -10.81
CA PRO A 103 -4.86 16.17 -9.62
C PRO A 103 -6.04 17.14 -9.82
N SER A 104 -5.86 18.16 -10.68
CA SER A 104 -6.92 19.13 -11.01
C SER A 104 -8.12 18.52 -11.73
N GLN A 105 -8.00 17.31 -12.31
CA GLN A 105 -9.11 16.60 -12.94
C GLN A 105 -10.10 16.04 -11.90
N GLY A 106 -9.69 15.87 -10.65
CA GLY A 106 -10.57 15.54 -9.53
C GLY A 106 -11.18 14.13 -9.56
N TYR A 107 -12.26 13.97 -8.81
CA TYR A 107 -13.00 12.72 -8.66
C TYR A 107 -13.45 12.17 -10.04
N LEU A 108 -13.48 10.85 -10.17
CA LEU A 108 -13.68 10.06 -11.40
C LEU A 108 -12.53 10.06 -12.41
N LYS A 109 -11.50 10.88 -12.22
CA LYS A 109 -10.37 10.97 -13.18
C LYS A 109 -9.01 10.80 -12.51
N ALA A 110 -8.73 11.59 -11.49
CA ALA A 110 -7.45 11.55 -10.78
C ALA A 110 -7.43 10.41 -9.74
N ALA A 111 -6.31 9.69 -9.67
CA ALA A 111 -5.99 8.89 -8.50
C ALA A 111 -5.60 9.82 -7.34
N TYR A 112 -6.03 9.49 -6.13
CA TYR A 112 -5.76 10.30 -4.95
C TYR A 112 -5.57 9.44 -3.70
N GLN A 113 -5.03 10.07 -2.69
CA GLN A 113 -5.00 9.59 -1.32
C GLN A 113 -5.62 10.70 -0.45
N ARG A 114 -6.40 10.31 0.56
CA ARG A 114 -6.97 11.24 1.52
C ARG A 114 -6.90 10.65 2.91
N ARG A 115 -6.80 11.52 3.90
CA ARG A 115 -7.01 11.15 5.30
C ARG A 115 -8.52 11.06 5.55
N ILE A 116 -8.95 9.96 6.15
CA ILE A 116 -10.34 9.70 6.55
C ILE A 116 -10.40 9.80 8.08
#